data_AF-A0AAU8JDK2-F1
#
_entry.id   AF-A0AAU8JDK2-F1
#
_cell.length_a   1.000
_cell.length_b   1.000
_cell.length_c   1.000
_cell.angle_alpha   90.00
_cell.angle_beta   90.00
_cell.angle_gamma   90.00
#
_symmetry.space_group_name_H-M   'P 1'
#
loop_
_entity.id
_entity.type
_entity.pdbx_description
1 polymer ?
#
loop_
_entity_poly.entity_id
_entity_poly.type
_entity_poly.pdbx_seq_one_letter_code
_entity_poly.pdbx_strand_id
1 'polypeptide(L)'
;MNKVILNYLFQDFSQALTHLGNTQQYLATATGLVIVPLFYFYDSLVNLAVYPQKTAAEQEQILTKVTNNQTKMQLFAQNAPMNYRHKFDLVAAERDRVLGNKAEAIEIYDRAIAGAQKNQYLQEEALANELAAKFYLDWGKEKVATGYLQEAYYALVGEHRRKSPI
;
A
#
# COMPACT_ATOMS: atom_id res chain seq x y z
N MET A 1 1.19 8.27 13.83
CA MET A 1 0.76 7.86 12.47
C MET A 1 0.81 8.97 11.43
N ASN A 2 0.27 10.17 11.63
CA ASN A 2 0.27 11.21 10.58
C ASN A 2 1.66 11.50 9.97
N LYS A 3 2.72 11.52 10.79
CA LYS A 3 4.10 11.65 10.30
C LYS A 3 4.58 10.48 9.44
N VAL A 4 4.17 9.24 9.76
CA VAL A 4 4.51 8.06 8.95
C VAL A 4 3.82 8.14 7.59
N ILE A 5 2.54 8.53 7.57
CA ILE A 5 1.77 8.70 6.32
C ILE A 5 2.41 9.78 5.45
N LEU A 6 2.69 10.96 6.02
CA LEU A 6 3.33 12.06 5.30
C LEU A 6 4.70 11.66 4.75
N ASN A 7 5.58 11.08 5.59
CA ASN A 7 6.91 10.68 5.14
C ASN A 7 6.86 9.58 4.08
N TYR A 8 5.89 8.65 4.16
CA TYR A 8 5.70 7.65 3.11
C TYR A 8 5.26 8.30 1.79
N LEU A 9 4.29 9.22 1.82
CA LEU A 9 3.81 9.93 0.64
C LEU A 9 4.91 10.81 0.00
N PHE A 10 5.81 11.36 0.80
CA PHE A 10 6.95 12.14 0.31
C PHE A 10 8.21 11.30 0.06
N GLN A 11 8.11 9.97 0.11
CA GLN A 11 9.20 9.03 -0.13
C GLN A 11 10.41 9.18 0.83
N ASP A 12 10.22 9.79 1.99
CA ASP A 12 11.21 9.81 3.07
C ASP A 12 11.08 8.56 3.95
N PHE A 13 11.52 7.43 3.39
CA PHE A 13 11.39 6.13 4.05
C PHE A 13 12.25 6.00 5.31
N SER A 14 13.36 6.74 5.42
CA SER A 14 14.22 6.72 6.61
C SER A 14 13.49 7.30 7.81
N GLN A 15 12.90 8.49 7.67
CA GLN A 15 12.12 9.10 8.75
C GLN A 15 10.83 8.31 9.04
N ALA A 16 10.21 7.70 8.01
CA ALA A 16 9.06 6.82 8.21
C ALA A 16 9.41 5.63 9.12
N LEU A 17 10.55 4.96 8.88
CA LEU A 17 11.02 3.82 9.68
C LEU A 17 11.31 4.21 11.14
N THR A 18 11.94 5.35 11.40
CA THR A 18 12.18 5.83 12.77
C THR A 18 10.87 6.04 13.53
N HIS A 19 9.87 6.65 12.89
CA HIS A 19 8.58 6.88 13.53
C HIS A 19 7.78 5.59 13.72
N LEU A 20 7.91 4.61 12.84
CA LEU A 20 7.29 3.29 12.98
C LEU A 20 7.83 2.53 14.19
N GLY A 21 9.16 2.53 14.39
CA GLY A 21 9.78 1.90 15.57
C GLY A 21 9.21 2.42 16.88
N ASN A 22 9.07 3.75 17.00
CA ASN A 22 8.47 4.38 18.18
C ASN A 22 6.98 4.08 18.34
N THR A 23 6.23 3.93 17.22
CA THR A 23 4.79 3.65 17.27
C THR A 23 4.49 2.19 17.61
N GLN A 24 5.38 1.26 17.25
CA GLN A 24 5.24 -0.17 17.52
C GLN A 24 5.12 -0.48 19.02
N GLN A 25 5.82 0.28 19.87
CA GLN A 25 5.80 0.12 21.32
C GLN A 25 4.42 0.40 21.95
N TYR A 26 3.57 1.19 21.29
CA TYR A 26 2.24 1.57 21.78
C TYR A 26 1.08 0.74 21.19
N LEU A 27 1.37 -0.16 20.24
CA LEU A 27 0.31 -0.97 19.60
C LEU A 27 -0.30 -2.00 20.54
N ALA A 28 0.49 -2.56 21.46
CA ALA A 28 0.03 -3.58 22.40
C ALA A 28 -1.08 -3.07 23.34
N THR A 29 -1.13 -1.77 23.60
CA THR A 29 -2.14 -1.13 24.48
C THR A 29 -3.31 -0.51 23.70
N ALA A 30 -3.26 -0.52 22.38
CA ALA A 30 -4.21 0.16 21.48
C ALA A 30 -5.19 -0.80 20.78
N THR A 31 -5.34 -2.03 21.26
CA THR A 31 -6.25 -3.04 20.71
C THR A 31 -7.67 -2.50 20.60
N GLY A 32 -8.17 -2.33 19.37
CA GLY A 32 -9.52 -1.81 19.06
C GLY A 32 -9.54 -0.45 18.35
N LEU A 33 -8.42 0.27 18.28
CA LEU A 33 -8.36 1.56 17.57
C LEU A 33 -8.18 1.38 16.06
N VAL A 34 -8.88 2.22 15.27
CA VAL A 34 -8.77 2.30 13.78
C VAL A 34 -7.33 2.52 13.30
N ILE A 35 -6.46 3.04 14.17
CA ILE A 35 -5.05 3.29 13.89
C ILE A 35 -4.22 2.01 13.71
N VAL A 36 -4.68 0.87 14.26
CA VAL A 36 -3.98 -0.42 14.24
C VAL A 36 -3.86 -1.01 12.81
N PRO A 37 -4.96 -1.18 12.05
CA PRO A 37 -4.86 -1.66 10.66
C PRO A 37 -4.08 -0.68 9.76
N LEU A 38 -4.20 0.63 10.02
CA LEU A 38 -3.46 1.66 9.28
C LEU A 38 -1.95 1.58 9.53
N PHE A 39 -1.55 1.30 10.77
CA PHE A 39 -0.15 1.07 11.10
C PHE A 39 0.41 -0.11 10.31
N TYR A 40 -0.25 -1.28 10.32
CA TYR A 40 0.26 -2.47 9.63
C TYR A 40 0.33 -2.26 8.11
N PHE A 41 -0.61 -1.50 7.55
CA PHE A 41 -0.60 -1.12 6.15
C PHE A 41 0.66 -0.31 5.78
N TYR A 42 0.89 0.84 6.43
CA TYR A 42 2.04 1.69 6.12
C TYR A 42 3.38 1.09 6.55
N ASP A 43 3.43 0.36 7.67
CA ASP A 43 4.64 -0.35 8.09
C ASP A 43 5.08 -1.34 7.00
N SER A 44 4.13 -2.10 6.45
CA SER A 44 4.43 -3.06 5.38
C SER A 44 4.90 -2.36 4.11
N LEU A 45 4.20 -1.31 3.67
CA LEU A 45 4.56 -0.57 2.46
C LEU A 45 5.94 0.10 2.55
N VAL A 46 6.28 0.70 3.70
CA VAL A 46 7.61 1.30 3.93
C VAL A 46 8.70 0.24 3.85
N ASN A 47 8.50 -0.92 4.50
CA ASN A 47 9.50 -2.00 4.47
C ASN A 47 9.67 -2.58 3.05
N LEU A 48 8.59 -2.73 2.29
CA LEU A 48 8.63 -3.19 0.89
C LEU A 48 9.27 -2.17 -0.06
N ALA A 49 9.16 -0.87 0.24
CA ALA A 49 9.80 0.18 -0.55
C ALA A 49 11.33 0.15 -0.45
N VAL A 50 11.88 -0.12 0.74
CA VAL A 50 13.34 -0.19 0.98
C VAL A 50 13.93 -1.57 0.69
N TYR A 51 13.11 -2.61 0.56
CA TYR A 51 13.52 -4.00 0.33
C TYR A 51 14.60 -4.20 -0.76
N PRO A 52 14.53 -3.56 -1.95
CA PRO A 52 15.52 -3.77 -3.00
C PRO A 52 16.95 -3.32 -2.64
N GLN A 53 17.09 -2.45 -1.62
CA GLN A 53 18.36 -1.85 -1.20
C GLN A 53 19.01 -2.60 -0.03
N LYS A 54 18.39 -3.71 0.39
CA LYS A 54 18.73 -4.43 1.62
C LYS A 54 19.52 -5.70 1.34
N THR A 55 20.31 -6.13 2.32
CA THR A 55 20.99 -7.43 2.27
C THR A 55 19.98 -8.58 2.27
N ALA A 56 20.36 -9.77 1.80
CA ALA A 56 19.46 -10.93 1.78
C ALA A 56 18.88 -11.25 3.18
N ALA A 57 19.68 -11.12 4.24
CA ALA A 57 19.21 -11.33 5.61
C ALA A 57 18.17 -10.28 6.05
N GLU A 58 18.40 -9.00 5.75
CA GLU A 58 17.43 -7.93 6.02
C GLU A 58 16.15 -8.09 5.18
N GLN A 59 16.28 -8.54 3.93
CA GLN A 59 15.16 -8.85 3.05
C GLN A 59 14.26 -9.94 3.63
N GLU A 60 14.84 -11.03 4.14
CA GLU A 60 14.09 -12.11 4.81
C GLU A 60 13.35 -11.59 6.06
N GLN A 61 14.00 -10.74 6.86
CA GLN A 61 13.37 -10.09 8.01
C GLN A 61 12.19 -9.21 7.60
N ILE A 62 12.34 -8.43 6.53
CA ILE A 62 11.26 -7.60 5.96
C ILE A 62 10.09 -8.48 5.54
N LEU A 63 10.32 -9.56 4.79
CA LEU A 63 9.24 -10.45 4.33
C LEU A 63 8.53 -11.12 5.49
N THR A 64 9.26 -11.54 6.53
CA THR A 64 8.69 -12.08 7.76
C THR A 64 7.79 -11.04 8.45
N LYS A 65 8.26 -9.79 8.56
CA LYS A 65 7.49 -8.70 9.16
C LYS A 65 6.21 -8.40 8.38
N VAL A 66 6.32 -8.26 7.05
CA VAL A 66 5.20 -8.01 6.14
C VAL A 66 4.17 -9.15 6.20
N THR A 67 4.64 -10.41 6.26
CA THR A 67 3.76 -11.58 6.39
C THR A 67 2.97 -11.53 7.71
N ASN A 68 3.64 -11.23 8.82
CA ASN A 68 2.97 -11.09 10.11
C ASN A 68 1.96 -9.93 10.13
N ASN A 69 2.30 -8.80 9.50
CA ASN A 69 1.39 -7.66 9.35
C ASN A 69 0.18 -8.05 8.50
N GLN A 70 0.37 -8.78 7.40
CA GLN A 70 -0.72 -9.27 6.57
C GLN A 70 -1.66 -10.21 7.31
N THR A 71 -1.16 -11.14 8.12
CA THR A 71 -2.01 -12.01 8.95
C THR A 71 -2.93 -11.19 9.85
N LYS A 72 -2.41 -10.11 10.46
CA LYS A 72 -3.21 -9.21 11.29
C LYS A 72 -4.20 -8.40 10.45
N MET A 73 -3.77 -7.88 9.31
CA MET A 73 -4.64 -7.14 8.37
C MET A 73 -5.76 -8.02 7.81
N GLN A 74 -5.52 -9.31 7.60
CA GLN A 74 -6.50 -10.25 7.09
C GLN A 74 -7.70 -10.37 8.02
N LEU A 75 -7.48 -10.39 9.34
CA LEU A 75 -8.58 -10.39 10.32
C LEU A 75 -9.46 -9.15 10.17
N PHE A 76 -8.87 -7.96 9.96
CA PHE A 76 -9.64 -6.74 9.71
C PHE A 76 -10.38 -6.81 8.36
N ALA A 77 -9.73 -7.31 7.31
CA ALA A 77 -10.32 -7.46 5.99
C ALA A 77 -11.46 -8.49 5.95
N GLN A 78 -11.45 -9.51 6.81
CA GLN A 78 -12.56 -10.47 6.95
C GLN A 78 -13.76 -9.85 7.67
N ASN A 79 -13.52 -9.06 8.73
CA ASN A 79 -14.58 -8.47 9.54
C ASN A 79 -15.21 -7.21 8.92
N ALA A 80 -14.43 -6.40 8.22
CA ALA A 80 -14.88 -5.17 7.58
C ALA A 80 -14.21 -4.99 6.20
N PRO A 81 -14.56 -5.82 5.21
CA PRO A 81 -13.90 -5.86 3.90
C PRO A 81 -13.95 -4.52 3.16
N MET A 82 -15.05 -3.77 3.26
CA MET A 82 -15.19 -2.45 2.64
C MET A 82 -14.12 -1.44 3.09
N ASN A 83 -13.57 -1.62 4.30
CA ASN A 83 -12.65 -0.66 4.90
C ASN A 83 -11.19 -1.06 4.74
N TYR A 84 -10.93 -2.37 4.66
CA TYR A 84 -9.58 -2.92 4.84
C TYR A 84 -9.13 -3.88 3.74
N ARG A 85 -10.04 -4.39 2.89
CA ARG A 85 -9.66 -5.40 1.89
C ARG A 85 -8.70 -4.83 0.84
N HIS A 86 -8.95 -3.64 0.33
CA HIS A 86 -8.07 -2.98 -0.64
C HIS A 86 -6.68 -2.66 -0.07
N LYS A 87 -6.59 -2.33 1.22
CA LYS A 87 -5.29 -2.15 1.91
C LYS A 87 -4.50 -3.46 1.99
N PHE A 88 -5.18 -4.54 2.36
CA PHE A 88 -4.58 -5.87 2.39
C PHE A 88 -4.08 -6.28 1.00
N ASP A 89 -4.92 -6.07 -0.01
CA ASP A 89 -4.59 -6.39 -1.40
C ASP A 89 -3.40 -5.55 -1.89
N LEU A 90 -3.34 -4.24 -1.61
CA LEU A 90 -2.21 -3.41 -2.03
C LEU A 90 -0.87 -3.87 -1.43
N VAL A 91 -0.85 -4.26 -0.15
CA VAL A 91 0.36 -4.83 0.46
C VAL A 91 0.72 -6.17 -0.18
N ALA A 92 -0.27 -6.97 -0.60
CA ALA A 92 0.00 -8.24 -1.29
C ALA A 92 0.60 -8.00 -2.68
N ALA A 93 0.10 -7.03 -3.44
CA ALA A 93 0.66 -6.64 -4.73
C ALA A 93 2.12 -6.18 -4.60
N GLU A 94 2.42 -5.31 -3.62
CA GLU A 94 3.79 -4.85 -3.38
C GLU A 94 4.73 -5.98 -2.91
N ARG A 95 4.22 -6.97 -2.17
CA ARG A 95 5.01 -8.15 -1.81
C ARG A 95 5.34 -8.98 -3.05
N ASP A 96 4.35 -9.23 -3.91
CA ASP A 96 4.57 -9.97 -5.15
C ASP A 96 5.48 -9.20 -6.12
N ARG A 97 5.41 -7.87 -6.14
CA ARG A 97 6.36 -7.00 -6.85
C ARG A 97 7.79 -7.27 -6.43
N VAL A 98 8.10 -7.22 -5.13
CA VAL A 98 9.49 -7.40 -4.66
C VAL A 98 9.99 -8.83 -4.83
N LEU A 99 9.08 -9.81 -4.87
CA LEU A 99 9.39 -11.22 -5.14
C LEU A 99 9.52 -11.55 -6.63
N GLY A 100 9.13 -10.63 -7.52
CA GLY A 100 9.17 -10.82 -8.97
C GLY A 100 7.97 -11.56 -9.56
N ASN A 101 6.92 -11.81 -8.78
CA ASN A 101 5.68 -12.47 -9.18
C ASN A 101 4.77 -11.49 -9.94
N LYS A 102 5.16 -11.18 -11.18
CA LYS A 102 4.54 -10.08 -11.95
C LYS A 102 3.06 -10.29 -12.25
N ALA A 103 2.66 -11.50 -12.63
CA ALA A 103 1.27 -11.77 -13.02
C ALA A 103 0.32 -11.59 -11.83
N GLU A 104 0.72 -12.14 -10.68
CA GLU A 104 0.00 -12.04 -9.42
C GLU A 104 -0.06 -10.58 -8.94
N ALA A 105 1.06 -9.85 -9.01
CA ALA A 105 1.10 -8.44 -8.62
C ALA A 105 0.10 -7.61 -9.43
N ILE A 106 0.02 -7.81 -10.75
CA ILE A 106 -0.90 -7.10 -11.65
C ILE A 106 -2.35 -7.30 -11.23
N GLU A 107 -2.79 -8.57 -11.11
CA GLU A 107 -4.17 -8.88 -10.74
C GLU A 107 -4.55 -8.30 -9.37
N ILE A 108 -3.59 -8.29 -8.44
CA ILE A 108 -3.83 -7.80 -7.09
C ILE A 108 -3.83 -6.26 -7.05
N TYR A 109 -3.00 -5.55 -7.83
CA TYR A 109 -3.08 -4.10 -7.96
C TYR A 109 -4.46 -3.67 -8.46
N ASP A 110 -4.96 -4.29 -9.53
CA ASP A 110 -6.27 -3.97 -10.09
C ASP A 110 -7.38 -4.21 -9.06
N ARG A 111 -7.28 -5.29 -8.27
CA ARG A 111 -8.21 -5.57 -7.16
C ARG A 111 -8.14 -4.51 -6.06
N ALA A 112 -6.94 -4.07 -5.68
CA ALA A 112 -6.75 -3.03 -4.68
C ALA A 112 -7.33 -1.69 -5.13
N ILE A 113 -7.07 -1.29 -6.38
CA ILE A 113 -7.58 -0.05 -6.99
C ILE A 113 -9.11 -0.07 -7.04
N ALA A 114 -9.71 -1.13 -7.62
CA ALA A 114 -11.16 -1.27 -7.71
C ALA A 114 -11.82 -1.28 -6.34
N GLY A 115 -11.19 -1.93 -5.34
CA GLY A 115 -11.67 -1.95 -3.97
C GLY A 115 -11.64 -0.57 -3.30
N ALA A 116 -10.56 0.19 -3.48
CA ALA A 116 -10.44 1.55 -2.95
C ALA A 116 -11.45 2.49 -3.60
N GLN A 117 -11.58 2.43 -4.93
CA GLN A 117 -12.51 3.22 -5.72
C GLN A 117 -13.98 2.95 -5.32
N LYS A 118 -14.38 1.66 -5.29
CA LYS A 118 -15.74 1.25 -4.92
C LYS A 118 -16.16 1.76 -3.54
N ASN A 119 -15.22 1.80 -2.60
CA ASN A 119 -15.46 2.24 -1.22
C ASN A 119 -15.06 3.71 -0.98
N GLN A 120 -14.77 4.46 -2.04
CA GLN A 120 -14.49 5.90 -2.02
C GLN A 120 -13.26 6.32 -1.18
N TYR A 121 -12.26 5.45 -1.08
CA TYR A 121 -10.97 5.74 -0.44
C TYR A 121 -10.01 6.41 -1.44
N LEU A 122 -10.30 7.65 -1.83
CA LEU A 122 -9.58 8.39 -2.88
C LEU A 122 -8.04 8.42 -2.68
N GLN A 123 -7.56 8.63 -1.46
CA GLN A 123 -6.13 8.67 -1.19
C GLN A 123 -5.45 7.31 -1.41
N GLU A 124 -6.17 6.24 -1.11
CA GLU A 124 -5.65 4.87 -1.23
C GLU A 124 -5.80 4.34 -2.65
N GLU A 125 -6.83 4.79 -3.37
CA GLU A 125 -6.97 4.63 -4.82
C GLU A 125 -5.81 5.32 -5.55
N ALA A 126 -5.51 6.57 -5.21
CA ALA A 126 -4.38 7.30 -5.77
C ALA A 126 -3.05 6.57 -5.50
N LEU A 127 -2.83 6.17 -4.25
CA LEU A 127 -1.63 5.45 -3.85
C LEU A 127 -1.49 4.10 -4.58
N ALA A 128 -2.58 3.33 -4.70
CA ALA A 128 -2.55 2.05 -5.39
C ALA A 128 -2.21 2.23 -6.89
N ASN A 129 -2.77 3.25 -7.53
CA ASN A 129 -2.43 3.61 -8.90
C ASN A 129 -0.97 4.07 -9.05
N GLU A 130 -0.45 4.90 -8.14
CA GLU A 130 0.95 5.34 -8.17
C GLU A 130 1.92 4.15 -8.05
N LEU A 131 1.64 3.22 -7.14
CA LEU A 131 2.47 2.02 -6.95
C LEU A 131 2.40 1.08 -8.16
N ALA A 132 1.21 0.87 -8.74
CA ALA A 132 1.07 0.10 -9.97
C ALA A 132 1.82 0.75 -11.14
N ALA A 133 1.74 2.08 -11.29
CA ALA A 133 2.51 2.82 -12.29
C ALA A 133 4.01 2.62 -12.10
N LYS A 134 4.51 2.77 -10.88
CA LYS A 134 5.93 2.55 -10.55
C LYS A 134 6.38 1.14 -10.89
N PHE A 135 5.58 0.12 -10.55
CA PHE A 135 5.85 -1.26 -10.93
C PHE A 135 5.99 -1.43 -12.45
N TYR A 136 5.10 -0.86 -13.25
CA TYR A 136 5.19 -0.92 -14.70
C TYR A 136 6.38 -0.12 -15.26
N LEU A 137 6.75 1.01 -14.65
CA LEU A 137 7.95 1.77 -15.02
C LEU A 137 9.22 0.97 -14.76
N ASP A 138 9.34 0.34 -13.59
CA ASP A 138 10.48 -0.53 -13.25
C ASP A 138 10.59 -1.73 -14.21
N TRP A 139 9.48 -2.16 -14.81
CA TRP A 139 9.44 -3.19 -15.85
C TRP A 139 9.62 -2.65 -17.29
N GLY A 140 9.80 -1.33 -17.48
CA GLY A 140 9.98 -0.71 -18.80
C GLY A 140 8.70 -0.65 -19.64
N LYS A 141 7.51 -0.66 -19.00
CA LYS A 141 6.19 -0.61 -19.65
C LYS A 141 5.55 0.79 -19.51
N GLU A 142 6.28 1.82 -19.96
CA GLU A 142 5.89 3.22 -19.80
C GLU A 142 4.46 3.53 -20.28
N LYS A 143 4.06 3.01 -21.44
CA LYS A 143 2.71 3.23 -22.00
C LYS A 143 1.60 2.73 -21.08
N VAL A 144 1.84 1.63 -20.36
CA VAL A 144 0.88 1.08 -19.40
C VAL A 144 0.89 1.93 -18.12
N ALA A 145 2.08 2.28 -17.63
CA ALA A 145 2.24 3.12 -16.45
C ALA A 145 1.55 4.49 -16.57
N THR A 146 1.54 5.10 -17.76
CA THR A 146 0.87 6.40 -17.98
C THR A 146 -0.61 6.37 -17.61
N GLY A 147 -1.32 5.26 -17.90
CA GLY A 147 -2.74 5.12 -17.54
C GLY A 147 -2.92 5.19 -16.02
N TYR A 148 -2.16 4.39 -15.27
CA TYR A 148 -2.21 4.41 -13.81
C TYR A 148 -1.81 5.77 -13.22
N LEU A 149 -0.81 6.48 -13.77
CA LEU A 149 -0.44 7.82 -13.30
C LEU A 149 -1.57 8.84 -13.49
N GLN A 150 -2.29 8.76 -14.61
CA GLN A 150 -3.43 9.62 -14.90
C GLN A 150 -4.58 9.37 -13.90
N GLU A 151 -4.87 8.11 -13.62
CA GLU A 151 -5.87 7.71 -12.62
C GLU A 151 -5.45 8.14 -11.20
N ALA A 152 -4.18 7.98 -10.84
CA ALA A 152 -3.64 8.48 -9.57
C ALA A 152 -3.86 9.99 -9.41
N TYR A 153 -3.56 10.76 -10.47
CA TYR A 153 -3.79 12.19 -10.49
C TYR A 153 -5.28 12.53 -10.28
N TYR A 154 -6.18 11.89 -11.02
CA TYR A 154 -7.62 12.13 -10.89
C TYR A 154 -8.18 11.81 -9.51
N ALA A 155 -7.69 10.75 -8.88
CA ALA A 155 -8.06 10.40 -7.51
C ALA A 155 -7.57 11.47 -6.50
N LEU A 156 -6.36 12.04 -6.70
CA LEU A 156 -5.83 13.11 -5.86
C LEU A 156 -6.62 14.42 -5.98
N VAL A 157 -6.99 14.82 -7.19
CA VAL A 157 -7.71 16.09 -7.43
C VAL A 157 -9.24 15.95 -7.34
N GLY A 158 -9.76 14.74 -7.15
CA GLY A 158 -11.19 14.45 -7.03
C GLY A 158 -11.97 14.62 -8.35
N GLU A 159 -11.30 14.67 -9.49
CA GLU A 159 -11.89 15.00 -10.80
C GLU A 159 -12.70 13.86 -11.44
N HIS A 160 -12.65 12.65 -10.88
CA HIS A 160 -13.47 11.51 -11.30
C HIS A 160 -14.99 11.77 -11.22
N ARG A 161 -15.43 12.88 -10.61
CA ARG A 161 -16.85 13.25 -10.48
C ARG A 161 -17.44 14.10 -11.62
N ARG A 162 -16.76 14.32 -12.75
CA ARG A 162 -17.36 15.05 -13.91
C ARG A 162 -17.79 14.19 -15.09
N LYS A 163 -17.68 12.86 -15.02
CA LYS A 163 -18.17 11.96 -16.07
C LYS A 163 -18.86 10.73 -15.47
N SER A 164 -20.04 10.92 -14.89
CA SER A 164 -21.06 9.87 -15.00
C SER A 164 -21.77 10.12 -16.34
N PRO A 165 -21.63 9.25 -17.35
CA PRO A 165 -22.65 9.17 -18.39
C PRO A 165 -23.91 8.61 -17.72
N ILE A 166 -25.00 9.36 -17.88
CA ILE A 166 -26.38 8.98 -17.61
C ILE A 166 -26.71 7.70 -18.39
#